data_AF-A0A399G0M7-F1
#
_entry.id   AF-A0A399G0M7-F1
#
_cell.length_a   1.000
_cell.length_b   1.000
_cell.length_c   1.000
_cell.angle_alpha   90.00
_cell.angle_beta   90.00
_cell.angle_gamma   90.00
#
_symmetry.space_group_name_H-M   'P 1'
#
loop_
_entity.id
_entity.type
_entity.pdbx_description
1 polymer ?
#
loop_
_entity_poly.entity_id
_entity_poly.type
_entity_poly.pdbx_seq_one_letter_code
_entity_poly.pdbx_strand_id
1 'polypeptide(L)'
;MTRWNITRIDSGTYLVALPARIVASEKGWEVPAGSAPLGNTEPVTGATVTQVRDTVAALAWSTIQKGALPVPADQVAAVRLFSTVVTDHPRTGDMSGPVIQVPALADRSQTWWVATEEEAGVLAGHGQSGKTVHEAAAKLVEGLMLELEVNPQGVPENWSGIQLQLTSRKTYPVDVLAA
;
A
#
# COMPACT_ATOMS: atom_id res chain seq x y z
N MET A 1 11.39 -8.24 -10.07
CA MET A 1 10.91 -7.33 -11.13
C MET A 1 9.43 -7.09 -10.92
N THR A 2 9.08 -5.90 -10.46
CA THR A 2 7.69 -5.45 -10.34
C THR A 2 7.11 -5.25 -11.74
N ARG A 3 6.03 -5.95 -12.08
CA ARG A 3 5.43 -5.92 -13.42
C ARG A 3 4.13 -5.11 -13.41
N TRP A 4 3.88 -4.42 -14.52
CA TRP A 4 2.55 -3.91 -14.84
C TRP A 4 1.59 -5.09 -15.06
N ASN A 5 0.38 -4.98 -14.54
CA ASN A 5 -0.72 -5.90 -14.79
C ASN A 5 -1.73 -5.23 -15.71
N ILE A 6 -1.85 -5.72 -16.93
CA ILE A 6 -2.77 -5.17 -17.93
C ILE A 6 -3.99 -6.07 -18.00
N THR A 7 -5.17 -5.54 -17.71
CA THR A 7 -6.44 -6.27 -17.75
C THR A 7 -7.33 -5.64 -18.81
N ARG A 8 -7.79 -6.43 -19.79
CA ARG A 8 -8.84 -5.97 -20.71
C ARG A 8 -10.16 -5.94 -19.96
N ILE A 9 -10.83 -4.79 -19.93
CA ILE A 9 -12.10 -4.62 -19.23
C ILE A 9 -13.30 -4.69 -20.17
N ASP A 10 -13.15 -4.23 -21.42
CA ASP A 10 -14.19 -4.28 -22.45
C ASP A 10 -13.59 -4.41 -23.87
N SER A 11 -14.40 -4.29 -24.92
CA SER A 11 -13.96 -4.40 -26.32
C SER A 11 -12.97 -3.29 -26.72
N GLY A 12 -11.69 -3.52 -26.45
CA GLY A 12 -10.61 -2.59 -26.81
C GLY A 12 -10.25 -1.59 -25.71
N THR A 13 -10.67 -1.83 -24.47
CA THR A 13 -10.36 -0.95 -23.33
C THR A 13 -9.63 -1.73 -22.24
N TYR A 14 -8.61 -1.11 -21.66
CA TYR A 14 -7.70 -1.70 -20.69
C TYR A 14 -7.67 -0.94 -19.36
N LEU A 15 -7.62 -1.69 -18.28
CA LEU A 15 -7.18 -1.25 -16.97
C LEU A 15 -5.71 -1.64 -16.80
N VAL A 16 -4.88 -0.65 -16.49
CA VAL A 16 -3.46 -0.89 -16.19
C VAL A 16 -3.28 -0.80 -14.68
N ALA A 17 -2.70 -1.83 -14.08
CA ALA A 17 -2.40 -1.87 -12.66
C ALA A 17 -0.90 -2.00 -12.38
N LEU A 18 -0.45 -1.38 -11.30
CA LEU A 18 0.92 -1.47 -10.82
C LEU A 18 0.96 -1.41 -9.29
N PRO A 19 1.87 -2.15 -8.65
CA PRO A 19 2.09 -1.99 -7.22
C PRO A 19 3.06 -0.82 -6.96
N ALA A 20 2.90 -0.18 -5.81
CA ALA A 20 3.76 0.91 -5.35
C ALA A 20 4.04 0.73 -3.85
N ARG A 21 5.32 0.69 -3.46
CA ARG A 21 5.71 0.62 -2.04
C ARG A 21 5.91 2.04 -1.52
N ILE A 22 5.06 2.46 -0.61
CA ILE A 22 5.11 3.77 0.04
C ILE A 22 5.63 3.57 1.46
N VAL A 23 6.68 4.28 1.82
CA VAL A 23 7.29 4.24 3.16
C VAL A 23 7.23 5.60 3.82
N ALA A 24 7.19 5.63 5.15
CA ALA A 24 7.43 6.84 5.89
C ALA A 24 8.90 7.28 5.71
N SER A 25 9.13 8.58 5.64
CA SER A 25 10.47 9.19 5.64
C SER A 25 10.46 10.48 6.45
N GLU A 26 11.63 11.07 6.66
CA GLU A 26 11.77 12.33 7.43
C GLU A 26 10.95 13.49 6.84
N LYS A 27 10.61 13.42 5.55
CA LYS A 27 9.86 14.46 4.82
C LYS A 27 8.36 14.13 4.68
N GLY A 28 7.90 13.05 5.32
CA GLY A 28 6.52 12.56 5.21
C GLY A 28 6.48 11.15 4.64
N TRP A 29 6.04 11.01 3.40
CA TRP A 29 5.87 9.73 2.72
C TRP A 29 6.61 9.71 1.39
N GLU A 30 7.12 8.54 1.02
CA GLU A 30 7.83 8.41 -0.25
C GLU A 30 7.66 7.05 -0.93
N VAL A 31 7.76 7.07 -2.27
CA VAL A 31 8.14 5.89 -3.06
C VAL A 31 9.62 6.02 -3.39
N PRO A 32 10.46 5.04 -2.98
CA PRO A 32 11.90 5.10 -3.22
C PRO A 32 12.27 5.26 -4.71
N ALA A 33 13.42 5.86 -4.97
CA ALA A 33 14.01 5.90 -6.32
C ALA A 33 14.20 4.48 -6.88
N GLY A 34 14.09 4.35 -8.20
CA GLY A 34 14.24 3.07 -8.90
C GLY A 34 13.11 2.07 -8.63
N SER A 35 11.97 2.53 -8.09
CA SER A 35 10.82 1.67 -7.85
C SER A 35 10.20 1.26 -9.19
N ALA A 36 10.50 0.04 -9.63
CA ALA A 36 9.83 -0.55 -10.78
C ALA A 36 8.31 -0.67 -10.48
N PRO A 37 7.43 -0.42 -11.47
CA PRO A 37 7.76 -0.17 -12.87
C PRO A 37 7.73 1.32 -13.28
N LEU A 38 7.85 2.25 -12.32
CA LEU A 38 7.74 3.69 -12.56
C LEU A 38 8.99 4.28 -13.23
N GLY A 39 10.16 3.65 -13.05
CA GLY A 39 11.41 4.12 -13.64
C GLY A 39 11.84 5.51 -13.14
N ASN A 40 11.36 5.92 -11.97
CA ASN A 40 11.73 7.18 -11.35
C ASN A 40 13.20 7.14 -10.91
N THR A 41 13.99 8.14 -11.31
CA THR A 41 15.39 8.28 -10.89
C THR A 41 15.52 8.89 -9.51
N GLU A 42 14.52 9.66 -9.08
CA GLU A 42 14.43 10.30 -7.78
C GLU A 42 13.24 9.75 -6.98
N PRO A 43 13.27 9.76 -5.64
CA PRO A 43 12.14 9.39 -4.82
C PRO A 43 10.93 10.29 -5.09
N VAL A 44 9.73 9.71 -5.12
CA VAL A 44 8.48 10.49 -5.18
C VAL A 44 8.07 10.76 -3.74
N THR A 45 8.05 12.02 -3.32
CA THR A 45 7.76 12.43 -1.93
C THR A 45 6.43 13.18 -1.82
N GLY A 46 5.82 13.15 -0.64
CA GLY A 46 4.61 13.92 -0.33
C GLY A 46 4.29 13.94 1.17
N ALA A 47 3.54 14.96 1.61
CA ALA A 47 3.15 15.07 3.03
C ALA A 47 2.10 14.03 3.43
N THR A 48 1.36 13.47 2.47
CA THR A 48 0.36 12.42 2.70
C THR A 48 0.50 11.28 1.70
N VAL A 49 0.08 10.07 2.11
CA VAL A 49 -0.02 8.91 1.21
C VAL A 49 -0.86 9.22 -0.04
N THR A 50 -1.94 10.01 0.11
CA THR A 50 -2.79 10.41 -1.03
C THR A 50 -2.00 11.19 -2.06
N GLN A 51 -1.26 12.23 -1.64
CA GLN A 51 -0.41 13.03 -2.55
C GLN A 51 0.62 12.16 -3.27
N VAL A 52 1.28 11.25 -2.55
CA VAL A 52 2.25 10.32 -3.15
C VAL A 52 1.58 9.44 -4.21
N ARG A 53 0.40 8.87 -3.91
CA ARG A 53 -0.33 8.04 -4.87
C ARG A 53 -0.77 8.83 -6.11
N ASP A 54 -1.24 10.05 -5.92
CA ASP A 54 -1.70 10.89 -7.02
C ASP A 54 -0.52 11.22 -7.96
N THR A 55 0.65 11.58 -7.41
CA THR A 55 1.88 11.79 -8.19
C THR A 55 2.35 10.50 -8.89
N VAL A 56 2.31 9.35 -8.19
CA VAL A 56 2.68 8.05 -8.76
C VAL A 56 1.74 7.66 -9.91
N ALA A 57 0.43 7.91 -9.79
CA ALA A 57 -0.53 7.64 -10.85
C ALA A 57 -0.29 8.53 -12.08
N ALA A 58 0.01 9.81 -11.87
CA ALA A 58 0.36 10.74 -12.95
C ALA A 58 1.65 10.32 -13.67
N LEU A 59 2.70 9.93 -12.91
CA LEU A 59 3.93 9.40 -13.49
C LEU A 59 3.70 8.10 -14.27
N ALA A 60 2.89 7.19 -13.72
CA ALA A 60 2.51 5.96 -14.39
C ALA A 60 1.81 6.26 -15.72
N TRP A 61 0.87 7.22 -15.73
CA TRP A 61 0.19 7.64 -16.94
C TRP A 61 1.13 8.25 -17.98
N SER A 62 2.04 9.15 -17.58
CA SER A 62 3.06 9.71 -18.47
C SER A 62 3.94 8.62 -19.10
N THR A 63 4.30 7.60 -18.32
CA THR A 63 5.09 6.46 -18.80
C THR A 63 4.30 5.61 -19.81
N ILE A 64 3.00 5.41 -19.61
CA ILE A 64 2.11 4.73 -20.57
C ILE A 64 2.03 5.52 -21.88
N GLN A 65 1.85 6.84 -21.81
CA GLN A 65 1.79 7.72 -22.98
C GLN A 65 3.09 7.70 -23.81
N LYS A 66 4.23 7.43 -23.18
CA LYS A 66 5.54 7.26 -23.85
C LYS A 66 5.71 5.89 -24.53
N GLY A 67 4.69 5.02 -24.51
CA GLY A 67 4.74 3.72 -25.18
C GLY A 67 5.43 2.62 -24.36
N ALA A 68 5.49 2.77 -23.03
CA ALA A 68 6.12 1.76 -22.17
C ALA A 68 5.36 0.42 -22.09
N LEU A 69 4.12 0.36 -22.59
CA LEU A 69 3.26 -0.81 -22.54
C LEU A 69 2.91 -1.32 -23.95
N PRO A 70 2.64 -2.64 -24.09
CA PRO A 70 2.21 -3.25 -25.35
C PRO A 70 0.73 -2.97 -25.69
N VAL A 71 0.12 -1.92 -25.12
CA VAL A 71 -1.25 -1.49 -25.41
C VAL A 71 -1.25 0.00 -25.79
N PRO A 72 -2.10 0.41 -26.75
CA PRO A 72 -2.26 1.82 -27.11
C PRO A 72 -2.74 2.65 -25.91
N ALA A 73 -2.15 3.84 -25.70
CA ALA A 73 -2.49 4.70 -24.57
C ALA A 73 -3.96 5.17 -24.61
N ASP A 74 -4.50 5.42 -25.80
CA ASP A 74 -5.91 5.79 -26.04
C ASP A 74 -6.90 4.67 -25.69
N GLN A 75 -6.42 3.43 -25.53
CA GLN A 75 -7.21 2.29 -25.10
C GLN A 75 -7.14 2.04 -23.58
N VAL A 76 -6.37 2.83 -22.83
CA VAL A 76 -6.28 2.70 -21.37
C VAL A 76 -7.33 3.59 -20.71
N ALA A 77 -8.27 3.00 -19.97
CA ALA A 77 -9.33 3.76 -19.28
C ALA A 77 -8.94 4.22 -17.88
N ALA A 78 -8.07 3.48 -17.20
CA ALA A 78 -7.66 3.81 -15.85
C ALA A 78 -6.31 3.20 -15.47
N VAL A 79 -5.66 3.85 -14.51
CA VAL A 79 -4.50 3.35 -13.78
C VAL A 79 -4.93 2.92 -12.38
N ARG A 80 -4.67 1.68 -11.99
CA ARG A 80 -4.91 1.17 -10.64
C ARG A 80 -3.60 0.99 -9.90
N LEU A 81 -3.45 1.71 -8.80
CA LEU A 81 -2.33 1.53 -7.88
C LEU A 81 -2.71 0.52 -6.80
N PHE A 82 -1.84 -0.47 -6.60
CA PHE A 82 -1.82 -1.32 -5.41
C PHE A 82 -0.70 -0.81 -4.50
N SER A 83 -1.05 0.09 -3.59
CA SER A 83 -0.09 0.72 -2.70
C SER A 83 0.10 -0.08 -1.43
N THR A 84 1.33 -0.56 -1.19
CA THR A 84 1.73 -1.13 0.10
C THR A 84 2.36 -0.02 0.94
N VAL A 85 1.70 0.36 2.02
CA VAL A 85 2.16 1.34 2.99
C VAL A 85 2.85 0.61 4.13
N VAL A 86 4.12 0.92 4.39
CA VAL A 86 4.88 0.30 5.48
C VAL A 86 4.98 1.28 6.65
N THR A 87 4.53 0.86 7.82
CA THR A 87 4.54 1.66 9.06
C THR A 87 5.10 0.86 10.22
N ASP A 88 6.03 1.46 10.97
CA ASP A 88 6.61 0.89 12.16
C ASP A 88 5.84 1.32 13.42
N HIS A 89 5.56 0.35 14.29
CA HIS A 89 4.88 0.53 15.56
C HIS A 89 5.72 -0.11 16.66
N PRO A 90 6.55 0.68 17.37
CA PRO A 90 7.41 0.15 18.41
C PRO A 90 6.59 -0.35 19.60
N ARG A 91 7.02 -1.45 20.21
CA ARG A 91 6.49 -1.91 21.49
C ARG A 91 7.00 -0.99 22.60
N THR A 92 6.20 -0.76 23.63
CA THR A 92 6.63 0.03 24.80
C THR A 92 7.67 -0.72 25.63
N GLY A 93 8.68 -0.01 26.13
CA GLY A 93 9.72 -0.53 27.03
C GLY A 93 11.06 -0.83 26.35
N ASP A 94 12.05 -1.26 27.13
CA ASP A 94 13.40 -1.57 26.65
C ASP A 94 13.45 -2.98 26.02
N MET A 95 12.97 -3.08 24.78
CA MET A 95 12.94 -4.33 24.01
C MET A 95 13.89 -4.24 22.81
N SER A 96 14.68 -5.29 22.57
CA SER A 96 15.78 -5.28 21.58
C SER A 96 15.75 -6.44 20.57
N GLY A 97 14.67 -7.22 20.54
CA GLY A 97 14.51 -8.35 19.62
C GLY A 97 13.91 -7.96 18.27
N PRO A 98 13.45 -8.95 17.50
CA PRO A 98 13.00 -8.73 16.13
C PRO A 98 11.71 -7.91 16.05
N VAL A 99 11.54 -7.18 14.95
CA VAL A 99 10.27 -6.55 14.57
C VAL A 99 9.40 -7.61 13.87
N ILE A 100 8.15 -7.73 14.30
CA ILE A 100 7.17 -8.64 13.72
C ILE A 100 6.59 -7.99 12.47
N GLN A 101 6.71 -8.68 11.34
CA GLN A 101 6.22 -8.21 10.05
C GLN A 101 4.79 -8.74 9.84
N VAL A 102 3.83 -7.83 9.70
CA VAL A 102 2.42 -8.21 9.48
C VAL A 102 1.94 -7.69 8.13
N PRO A 103 1.71 -8.57 7.15
CA PRO A 103 1.03 -8.19 5.93
C PRO A 103 -0.46 -7.95 6.20
N ALA A 104 -0.99 -6.85 5.66
CA ALA A 104 -2.37 -6.46 5.85
C ALA A 104 -2.96 -5.91 4.55
N LEU A 105 -4.28 -6.00 4.43
CA LEU A 105 -5.06 -5.41 3.36
C LEU A 105 -5.93 -4.29 3.92
N ALA A 106 -6.10 -3.21 3.17
CA ALA A 106 -7.14 -2.22 3.43
C ALA A 106 -7.99 -1.99 2.19
N ASP A 107 -9.31 -2.05 2.40
CA ASP A 107 -10.28 -1.63 1.39
C ASP A 107 -11.22 -0.56 1.95
N ARG A 108 -11.72 0.26 1.03
CA ARG A 108 -12.62 1.36 1.34
C ARG A 108 -14.06 0.89 1.13
N SER A 109 -14.87 0.98 2.17
CA SER A 109 -16.33 0.95 2.10
C SER A 109 -16.89 2.33 1.72
N GLN A 110 -18.20 2.44 1.50
CA GLN A 110 -18.85 3.69 1.05
C GLN A 110 -18.53 4.89 1.96
N THR A 111 -18.39 4.68 3.27
CA THR A 111 -18.16 5.76 4.25
C THR A 111 -17.01 5.52 5.23
N TRP A 112 -16.34 4.36 5.15
CA TRP A 112 -15.31 3.96 6.12
C TRP A 112 -14.25 3.06 5.48
N TRP A 113 -13.15 2.82 6.18
CA TRP A 113 -12.06 1.95 5.78
C TRP A 113 -12.03 0.72 6.66
N VAL A 114 -11.78 -0.45 6.06
CA VAL A 114 -11.49 -1.69 6.76
C VAL A 114 -10.02 -2.01 6.54
N ALA A 115 -9.28 -2.31 7.61
CA ALA A 115 -7.96 -2.93 7.54
C ALA A 115 -8.07 -4.36 8.13
N THR A 116 -7.53 -5.35 7.44
CA THR A 116 -7.53 -6.75 7.85
C THR A 116 -6.13 -7.30 7.65
N GLU A 117 -5.73 -8.30 8.43
CA GLU A 117 -4.52 -9.07 8.10
C GLU A 117 -4.70 -9.80 6.76
N GLU A 118 -3.62 -9.97 6.01
CA GLU A 118 -3.58 -10.87 4.86
C GLU A 118 -3.32 -12.27 5.40
N GLU A 119 -4.24 -13.22 5.21
CA GLU A 119 -4.16 -14.56 5.81
C GLU A 119 -2.77 -15.19 5.66
N ALA A 120 -2.01 -15.19 6.76
CA ALA A 120 -0.79 -15.94 6.93
C ALA A 120 -0.79 -16.60 8.32
N GLY A 121 -1.64 -17.61 8.50
CA GLY A 121 -1.34 -18.76 9.34
C GLY A 121 -1.30 -18.60 10.87
N VAL A 122 -1.58 -17.45 11.49
CA VAL A 122 -1.68 -17.38 12.97
C VAL A 122 -2.89 -16.59 13.47
N LEU A 123 -3.33 -15.54 12.79
CA LEU A 123 -4.36 -14.60 13.30
C LEU A 123 -5.44 -14.29 12.24
N ALA A 124 -6.32 -15.27 11.99
CA ALA A 124 -7.42 -15.07 11.05
C ALA A 124 -8.56 -14.29 11.71
N GLY A 125 -8.74 -13.00 11.36
CA GLY A 125 -10.06 -12.35 11.49
C GLY A 125 -10.14 -10.94 12.08
N HIS A 126 -9.03 -10.29 12.43
CA HIS A 126 -9.08 -8.93 13.00
C HIS A 126 -9.29 -7.89 11.90
N GLY A 127 -10.54 -7.72 11.48
CA GLY A 127 -10.93 -6.57 10.67
C GLY A 127 -11.21 -5.36 11.54
N GLN A 128 -10.43 -4.30 11.37
CA GLN A 128 -10.63 -3.05 12.10
C GLN A 128 -11.13 -1.94 11.18
N SER A 129 -12.06 -1.16 11.71
CA SER A 129 -12.73 -0.08 10.96
C SER A 129 -12.30 1.30 11.42
N GLY A 130 -12.17 2.23 10.48
CA GLY A 130 -11.85 3.63 10.76
C GLY A 130 -12.42 4.57 9.71
N LYS A 131 -12.50 5.87 10.03
CA LYS A 131 -12.87 6.90 9.05
C LYS A 131 -11.80 7.12 8.00
N THR A 132 -10.55 6.80 8.35
CA THR A 132 -9.39 6.87 7.45
C THR A 132 -8.65 5.54 7.43
N VAL A 133 -7.86 5.30 6.37
CA VAL A 133 -6.98 4.13 6.28
C VAL A 133 -5.99 4.04 7.45
N HIS A 134 -5.47 5.19 7.90
CA HIS A 134 -4.54 5.25 9.04
C HIS A 134 -5.22 4.89 10.36
N GLU A 135 -6.47 5.32 10.56
CA GLU A 135 -7.24 4.96 11.75
C GLU A 135 -7.57 3.47 11.79
N ALA A 136 -7.99 2.89 10.66
CA ALA A 136 -8.26 1.46 10.55
C ALA A 136 -6.97 0.64 10.81
N ALA A 137 -5.84 1.08 10.25
CA ALA A 137 -4.54 0.44 10.44
C ALA A 137 -4.04 0.55 11.89
N ALA A 138 -4.18 1.70 12.54
CA ALA A 138 -3.79 1.90 13.94
C ALA A 138 -4.56 0.97 14.87
N LYS A 139 -5.89 0.89 14.71
CA LYS A 139 -6.73 -0.04 15.46
C LYS A 139 -6.36 -1.51 15.22
N LEU A 140 -5.98 -1.86 13.99
CA LEU A 140 -5.49 -3.21 13.67
C LEU A 140 -4.23 -3.53 14.46
N VAL A 141 -3.26 -2.61 14.48
CA VAL A 141 -2.02 -2.77 15.23
C VAL A 141 -2.28 -2.87 16.73
N GLU A 142 -3.17 -2.05 17.29
CA GLU A 142 -3.54 -2.12 18.71
C GLU A 142 -4.09 -3.50 19.08
N GLY A 143 -4.99 -4.06 18.26
CA GLY A 143 -5.52 -5.41 18.46
C GLY A 143 -4.45 -6.49 18.37
N LEU A 144 -3.57 -6.40 17.36
CA LEU A 144 -2.45 -7.31 17.15
C LEU A 144 -1.45 -7.30 18.30
N MET A 145 -1.06 -6.12 18.77
CA MET A 145 -0.14 -5.99 19.91
C MET A 145 -0.73 -6.66 21.15
N LEU A 146 -2.01 -6.41 21.45
CA LEU A 146 -2.68 -7.02 22.58
C LEU A 146 -2.72 -8.55 22.46
N GLU A 147 -3.03 -9.08 21.28
CA GLU A 147 -3.09 -10.52 21.05
C GLU A 147 -1.72 -11.18 21.21
N LEU A 148 -0.66 -10.58 20.66
CA LEU A 148 0.71 -11.08 20.81
C LEU A 148 1.18 -11.06 22.27
N GLU A 149 0.66 -10.16 23.10
CA GLU A 149 0.96 -10.10 24.54
C GLU A 149 0.17 -11.13 25.36
N VAL A 150 -1.07 -11.41 24.99
CA VAL A 150 -1.96 -12.34 25.73
C VAL A 150 -1.79 -13.79 25.26
N ASN A 151 -1.40 -14.02 24.00
CA ASN A 151 -1.22 -15.33 23.40
C ASN A 151 0.09 -15.42 22.59
N PRO A 152 1.27 -15.46 23.25
CA PRO A 152 2.58 -15.33 22.58
C PRO A 152 3.05 -16.61 21.86
N GLN A 153 2.16 -17.54 21.52
CA GLN A 153 2.56 -18.80 20.87
C GLN A 153 3.25 -18.51 19.53
N GLY A 154 4.51 -18.94 19.40
CA GLY A 154 5.31 -18.70 18.19
C GLY A 154 5.90 -17.29 18.07
N VAL A 155 5.74 -16.44 19.09
CA VAL A 155 6.27 -15.07 19.12
C VAL A 155 7.57 -15.01 19.93
N PRO A 156 8.66 -14.43 19.40
CA PRO A 156 9.90 -14.26 20.17
C PRO A 156 9.67 -13.38 21.41
N GLU A 157 10.03 -13.83 22.61
CA GLU A 157 9.76 -13.10 23.86
C GLU A 157 10.35 -11.66 23.88
N ASN A 158 11.43 -11.42 23.15
CA ASN A 158 12.16 -10.15 23.12
C ASN A 158 11.75 -9.21 21.97
N TRP A 159 10.69 -9.49 21.21
CA TRP A 159 10.28 -8.67 20.06
C TRP A 159 10.14 -7.17 20.37
N SER A 160 10.49 -6.32 19.40
CA SER A 160 10.65 -4.86 19.60
C SER A 160 9.53 -4.00 19.03
N GLY A 161 8.68 -4.55 18.16
CA GLY A 161 7.56 -3.82 17.56
C GLY A 161 6.87 -4.61 16.45
N ILE A 162 5.84 -4.00 15.87
CA ILE A 162 5.16 -4.49 14.67
C ILE A 162 5.47 -3.54 13.51
N GLN A 163 5.92 -4.09 12.39
CA GLN A 163 5.92 -3.38 11.11
C GLN A 163 4.72 -3.86 10.30
N LEU A 164 3.74 -2.99 10.15
CA LEU A 164 2.54 -3.25 9.36
C LEU A 164 2.83 -2.93 7.89
N GLN A 165 2.57 -3.90 7.01
CA GLN A 165 2.67 -3.74 5.55
C GLN A 165 1.25 -3.74 4.96
N LEU A 166 0.63 -2.55 4.93
CA LEU A 166 -0.76 -2.39 4.53
C LEU A 166 -0.91 -2.15 3.03
N THR A 167 -1.42 -3.14 2.31
CA THR A 167 -1.74 -3.05 0.89
C THR A 167 -3.17 -2.55 0.67
N SER A 168 -3.32 -1.51 -0.13
CA SER A 168 -4.64 -0.99 -0.52
C SER A 168 -4.66 -0.59 -1.99
N ARG A 169 -5.84 -0.54 -2.59
CA ARG A 169 -6.00 -0.20 -4.00
C ARG A 169 -6.67 1.16 -4.19
N LYS A 170 -6.23 1.91 -5.20
CA LYS A 170 -6.94 3.10 -5.71
C LYS A 170 -6.91 3.08 -7.22
N THR A 171 -8.07 3.31 -7.84
CA THR A 171 -8.21 3.39 -9.30
C THR A 171 -8.36 4.85 -9.70
N TYR A 172 -7.59 5.25 -10.70
CA TYR A 172 -7.50 6.59 -11.25
C TYR A 172 -7.97 6.56 -12.70
N PRO A 173 -9.15 7.12 -13.00
CA PRO A 173 -9.58 7.36 -14.37
C PRO A 173 -8.56 8.22 -15.13
N VAL A 174 -8.27 7.90 -16.41
CA VAL A 174 -7.23 8.62 -17.17
C VAL A 174 -7.58 10.06 -17.48
N ASP A 175 -8.87 10.39 -17.57
CA ASP A 175 -9.38 11.75 -17.74
C ASP A 175 -9.02 12.65 -16.55
N VAL A 176 -9.02 12.10 -15.34
CA VAL A 176 -8.56 12.79 -14.11
C VAL A 176 -7.05 12.98 -14.10
N LEU A 177 -6.29 12.05 -14.70
CA LEU A 177 -4.82 12.11 -14.76
C LEU A 177 -4.29 12.97 -15.90
N ALA A 178 -5.14 13.30 -16.88
CA ALA A 178 -4.81 14.11 -18.05
C ALA A 178 -5.16 15.61 -17.88
N ALA A 179 -5.79 15.98 -16.76
CA ALA A 179 -6.12 17.35 -16.37
C ALA A 179 -4.94 18.04 -15.66
#